data_AF-I1JWD0-F1
#
_entry.id   AF-I1JWD0-F1
#
_cell.length_a   1.000
_cell.length_b   1.000
_cell.length_c   1.000
_cell.angle_alpha   90.00
_cell.angle_beta   90.00
_cell.angle_gamma   90.00
#
_symmetry.space_group_name_H-M   'P 1'
#
loop_
_entity.id
_entity.type
_entity.pdbx_description
1 polymer ?
#
loop_
_entity_poly.entity_id
_entity_poly.type
_entity_poly.pdbx_seq_one_letter_code
_entity_poly.pdbx_strand_id
1 'polypeptide(L)'
;MRTHGSRKQQDVMKNVNGAQMQKVFETLDILGNTKWRVNRRMLGVVESIWAGGGNIAGLVDCKDVPKPDKPPVEDLKLIQEWKCSVRKAKKINLERHSLRCDTELKLSVARKMKDEEGFYYPHNLDFRGRAYPMHPHLNHLGSDLCRGLLEFAEGRPLGKSGLRWLKIHLANLYAGGIEKHSYDGRLGFIEDHIHDIFDSADHPINGNRWWLTAEDPFQCLAACINLSEALRSSSPNSFISHLPIHQDGSCNGLQHYAALGRDNLEAAAVNLVAKEKPADVYTEIAVRVYDIMRRDSNKDPDTFPNALLAKVLLGQIDRKLVKQTVMTSVYGVTYIGAREQIKRRLGEKGLITDDRLLYAASCYAAKVTLAALGEVFEAARGIMGWLGDCAKVIACENQAVRWTTPLGLPVVQPYCKTERYQIRTSLQLLALQREGSAVSVKKQRSAFPPNFVHSLDSSHMMMTALACNDAGLCFAGVHDSFWTHPCDVEKMNQILREKFVELYNMPILENLLEGFQTTYPGLAFPPLPKRGDFDLQKVLDSPYFFN
;
A
#
# COMPACT_ATOMS: atom_id res chain seq x y z
N MET A 1 8.64 7.07 18.49
CA MET A 1 7.72 5.98 18.06
C MET A 1 6.26 6.36 18.31
N ARG A 2 5.37 6.16 17.32
CA ARG A 2 3.90 6.22 17.42
C ARG A 2 3.40 4.94 18.10
N THR A 3 3.13 5.03 19.40
CA THR A 3 2.67 3.88 20.23
C THR A 3 1.16 3.79 20.40
N HIS A 4 0.40 4.78 19.91
CA HIS A 4 -1.06 4.89 20.08
C HIS A 4 -1.53 4.70 21.54
N GLY A 5 -0.69 5.06 22.51
CA GLY A 5 -1.01 4.95 23.94
C GLY A 5 -0.55 3.64 24.61
N SER A 6 0.03 2.70 23.86
CA SER A 6 0.55 1.44 24.40
C SER A 6 1.66 1.67 25.42
N ARG A 7 1.34 1.50 26.70
CA ARG A 7 2.32 1.61 27.80
C ARG A 7 3.40 0.55 27.69
N LYS A 8 3.01 -0.69 27.38
CA LYS A 8 3.94 -1.82 27.24
C LYS A 8 5.02 -1.56 26.19
N GLN A 9 4.66 -0.98 25.03
CA GLN A 9 5.64 -0.62 24.01
C GLN A 9 6.56 0.50 24.52
N GLN A 10 6.01 1.53 25.17
CA GLN A 10 6.83 2.63 25.71
C GLN A 10 7.83 2.15 26.76
N ASP A 11 7.42 1.25 27.66
CA ASP A 11 8.27 0.71 28.72
C ASP A 11 9.42 -0.12 28.13
N VAL A 12 9.15 -0.93 27.09
CA VAL A 12 10.21 -1.68 26.39
C VAL A 12 11.18 -0.73 25.69
N MET A 13 10.68 0.31 25.02
CA MET A 13 11.52 1.30 24.35
C MET A 13 12.35 2.17 25.31
N LYS A 14 11.97 2.31 26.58
CA LYS A 14 12.77 3.02 27.60
C LYS A 14 13.93 2.18 28.13
N ASN A 15 13.81 0.85 28.08
CA ASN A 15 14.77 -0.08 28.68
C ASN A 15 15.69 -0.78 27.66
N VAL A 16 15.44 -0.61 26.36
CA VAL A 16 16.26 -1.18 25.30
C VAL A 16 17.64 -0.48 25.24
N ASN A 17 18.69 -1.27 25.04
CA ASN A 17 20.04 -0.74 24.87
C ASN A 17 20.11 0.05 23.55
N GLY A 18 20.62 1.29 23.58
CA GLY A 18 20.78 2.13 22.39
C GLY A 18 21.59 1.44 21.28
N ALA A 19 22.63 0.68 21.63
CA ALA A 19 23.45 -0.07 20.68
C ALA A 19 22.65 -1.14 19.91
N GLN A 20 21.60 -1.71 20.52
CA GLN A 20 20.73 -2.68 19.86
C GLN A 20 19.91 -2.04 18.73
N MET A 21 19.59 -0.75 18.82
CA MET A 21 18.75 -0.03 17.85
C MET A 21 19.54 0.94 16.96
N GLN A 22 20.88 0.87 17.00
CA GLN A 22 21.79 1.72 16.22
C GLN A 22 21.34 1.87 14.75
N LYS A 23 21.18 0.74 14.04
CA LYS A 23 20.75 0.71 12.63
C LYS A 23 19.37 1.33 12.39
N VAL A 24 18.47 1.21 13.36
CA VAL A 24 17.12 1.79 13.29
C VAL A 24 17.19 3.31 13.40
N PHE A 25 18.01 3.84 14.30
CA PHE A 25 18.23 5.28 14.45
C PHE A 25 18.93 5.87 13.22
N GLU A 26 20.00 5.24 12.75
CA GLU A 26 20.71 5.67 11.53
C GLU A 26 19.77 5.71 10.32
N THR A 27 18.86 4.73 10.19
CA THR A 27 17.87 4.78 9.10
C THR A 27 16.91 5.96 9.24
N LEU A 28 16.44 6.27 10.45
CA LEU A 28 15.57 7.42 10.68
C LEU A 28 16.26 8.74 10.32
N ASP A 29 17.56 8.85 10.60
CA ASP A 29 18.37 10.00 10.21
C ASP A 29 18.52 10.08 8.69
N ILE A 30 18.79 8.96 8.01
CA ILE A 30 18.87 8.90 6.53
C ILE A 30 17.56 9.39 5.90
N LEU A 31 16.41 8.84 6.33
CA LEU A 31 15.09 9.23 5.83
C LEU A 31 14.74 10.70 6.17
N GLY A 32 15.21 11.18 7.32
CA GLY A 32 15.04 12.56 7.76
C GLY A 32 15.90 13.56 6.99
N ASN A 33 17.08 13.14 6.53
CA ASN A 33 18.07 13.95 5.83
C ASN A 33 17.81 14.08 4.33
N THR A 34 16.83 13.37 3.77
CA THR A 34 16.39 13.59 2.39
C THR A 34 15.81 15.00 2.25
N LYS A 35 16.49 15.89 1.49
CA LYS A 35 16.02 17.27 1.23
C LYS A 35 14.97 17.27 0.12
N TRP A 36 13.80 17.81 0.40
CA TRP A 36 12.66 17.92 -0.53
C TRP A 36 12.42 19.36 -0.93
N ARG A 37 11.79 19.60 -2.08
CA ARG A 37 11.24 20.91 -2.46
C ARG A 37 9.88 20.75 -3.12
N VAL A 38 9.14 21.85 -3.21
CA VAL A 38 7.88 21.89 -3.96
C VAL A 38 8.17 22.00 -5.46
N ASN A 39 7.57 21.12 -6.26
CA ASN A 39 7.59 21.26 -7.71
C ASN A 39 6.70 22.45 -8.11
N ARG A 40 7.34 23.59 -8.42
CA ARG A 40 6.65 24.86 -8.68
C ARG A 40 5.74 24.81 -9.90
N ARG A 41 6.13 24.09 -10.96
CA ARG A 41 5.31 23.92 -12.17
C ARG A 41 4.03 23.16 -11.83
N MET A 42 4.16 22.05 -11.11
CA MET A 42 3.02 21.27 -10.65
C MET A 42 2.11 22.04 -9.71
N LEU A 43 2.68 22.82 -8.78
CA LEU A 43 1.88 23.69 -7.91
C LEU A 43 1.02 24.67 -8.74
N GLY A 44 1.60 25.32 -9.76
CA GLY A 44 0.86 26.23 -10.63
C GLY A 44 -0.31 25.55 -11.38
N VAL A 45 -0.09 24.33 -11.88
CA VAL A 45 -1.15 23.53 -12.54
C VAL A 45 -2.26 23.19 -11.56
N VAL A 46 -1.90 22.65 -10.39
CA VAL A 46 -2.85 22.25 -9.34
C VAL A 46 -3.67 23.46 -8.85
N GLU A 47 -3.03 24.60 -8.62
CA GLU A 47 -3.72 25.83 -8.20
C GLU A 47 -4.69 26.35 -9.25
N SER A 48 -4.33 26.25 -10.53
CA SER A 48 -5.22 26.61 -11.64
C SER A 48 -6.47 25.72 -11.68
N ILE A 49 -6.30 24.40 -11.56
CA ILE A 49 -7.42 23.43 -11.49
C ILE A 49 -8.29 23.71 -10.26
N TRP A 50 -7.66 23.94 -9.12
CA TRP A 50 -8.36 24.19 -7.87
C TRP A 50 -9.18 25.48 -7.90
N ALA A 51 -8.60 26.57 -8.42
CA ALA A 51 -9.30 27.84 -8.63
C ALA A 51 -10.46 27.70 -9.64
N GLY A 52 -10.34 26.81 -10.63
CA GLY A 52 -11.39 26.46 -11.58
C GLY A 52 -12.55 25.64 -11.00
N GLY A 53 -12.45 25.15 -9.75
CA GLY A 53 -13.51 24.39 -9.07
C GLY A 53 -13.16 22.94 -8.74
N GLY A 54 -11.93 22.49 -9.00
CA GLY A 54 -11.49 21.13 -8.70
C GLY A 54 -12.15 20.07 -9.59
N ASN A 55 -12.45 18.90 -9.01
CA ASN A 55 -13.10 17.76 -9.71
C ASN A 55 -12.33 17.18 -10.92
N ILE A 56 -11.03 17.45 -11.02
CA ILE A 56 -10.14 16.94 -12.08
C ILE A 56 -8.96 16.22 -11.40
N ALA A 57 -8.47 15.14 -12.01
CA ALA A 57 -7.29 14.39 -11.53
C ALA A 57 -7.40 13.92 -10.06
N GLY A 58 -8.62 13.58 -9.62
CA GLY A 58 -8.87 13.14 -8.24
C GLY A 58 -8.98 14.26 -7.20
N LEU A 59 -8.85 15.54 -7.59
CA LEU A 59 -9.20 16.66 -6.70
C LEU A 59 -10.70 16.65 -6.42
N VAL A 60 -11.06 16.97 -5.18
CA VAL A 60 -12.46 17.08 -4.77
C VAL A 60 -13.14 18.24 -5.49
N ASP A 61 -14.43 18.08 -5.78
CA ASP A 61 -15.29 19.14 -6.31
C ASP A 61 -15.52 20.25 -5.26
N CYS A 62 -15.22 21.48 -5.63
CA CYS A 62 -15.43 22.66 -4.80
C CYS A 62 -16.91 22.94 -4.54
N LYS A 63 -17.82 22.40 -5.37
CA LYS A 63 -19.26 22.59 -5.23
C LYS A 63 -19.92 21.46 -4.46
N ASP A 64 -20.97 21.83 -3.75
CA ASP A 64 -21.86 20.89 -3.08
C ASP A 64 -22.80 20.23 -4.10
N VAL A 65 -23.11 18.96 -3.89
CA VAL A 65 -24.19 18.29 -4.63
C VAL A 65 -25.50 18.94 -4.18
N PRO A 66 -26.37 19.38 -5.11
CA PRO A 66 -27.65 19.96 -4.76
C PRO A 66 -28.51 18.91 -4.02
N LYS A 67 -29.21 19.35 -2.97
CA LYS A 67 -30.18 18.51 -2.28
C LYS A 67 -31.44 18.46 -3.15
N PRO A 68 -32.03 17.28 -3.41
CA PRO A 68 -33.23 17.20 -4.22
C PRO A 68 -34.39 17.91 -3.54
N ASP A 69 -35.22 18.57 -4.33
CA ASP A 69 -36.43 19.24 -3.84
C ASP A 69 -37.43 18.23 -3.30
N LYS A 70 -38.20 18.65 -2.29
CA LYS A 70 -39.24 17.80 -1.72
C LYS A 70 -40.32 17.57 -2.80
N PRO A 71 -40.75 16.31 -3.05
CA PRO A 71 -41.81 16.06 -4.02
C PRO A 71 -43.09 16.79 -3.59
N PRO A 72 -43.86 17.33 -4.55
CA PRO A 72 -45.08 18.09 -4.24
C PRO A 72 -46.22 17.19 -3.73
N VAL A 73 -46.19 15.90 -4.07
CA VAL A 73 -47.21 14.93 -3.67
C VAL A 73 -46.80 14.23 -2.38
N GLU A 74 -47.72 14.08 -1.43
CA GLU A 74 -47.51 13.35 -0.17
C GLU A 74 -47.60 11.82 -0.33
N ASP A 75 -47.00 11.28 -1.39
CA ASP A 75 -46.83 9.83 -1.55
C ASP A 75 -45.72 9.35 -0.60
N LEU A 76 -46.06 8.40 0.29
CA LEU A 76 -45.12 7.84 1.26
C LEU A 76 -43.86 7.25 0.62
N LYS A 77 -43.98 6.60 -0.55
CA LYS A 77 -42.85 6.01 -1.26
C LYS A 77 -41.94 7.10 -1.82
N LEU A 78 -42.52 8.11 -2.48
CA LEU A 78 -41.75 9.25 -3.02
C LEU A 78 -41.09 10.06 -1.89
N ILE A 79 -41.77 10.29 -0.77
CA ILE A 79 -41.19 10.95 0.40
C ILE A 79 -40.02 10.13 0.96
N GLN A 80 -40.14 8.81 1.01
CA GLN A 80 -39.09 7.94 1.52
C GLN A 80 -37.87 7.93 0.58
N GLU A 81 -38.08 7.82 -0.73
CA GLU A 81 -37.04 7.92 -1.75
C GLU A 81 -36.35 9.30 -1.70
N TRP A 82 -37.12 10.38 -1.55
CA TRP A 82 -36.60 11.72 -1.35
C TRP A 82 -35.74 11.83 -0.08
N LYS A 83 -36.23 11.33 1.07
CA LYS A 83 -35.46 11.33 2.33
C LYS A 83 -34.14 10.57 2.16
N CYS A 84 -34.15 9.44 1.47
CA CYS A 84 -32.94 8.68 1.13
C CYS A 84 -31.98 9.50 0.26
N SER A 85 -32.47 10.13 -0.80
CA SER A 85 -31.67 10.97 -1.70
C SER A 85 -31.09 12.21 -1.00
N VAL A 86 -31.86 12.89 -0.14
CA VAL A 86 -31.36 14.00 0.70
C VAL A 86 -30.29 13.53 1.66
N ARG A 87 -30.46 12.37 2.32
CA ARG A 87 -29.44 11.79 3.20
C ARG A 87 -28.16 11.47 2.42
N LYS A 88 -28.29 10.92 1.21
CA LYS A 88 -27.15 10.64 0.31
C LYS A 88 -26.42 11.92 -0.08
N ALA A 89 -27.13 12.97 -0.51
CA ALA A 89 -26.55 14.27 -0.85
C ALA A 89 -25.84 14.91 0.35
N LYS A 90 -26.47 14.92 1.54
CA LYS A 90 -25.85 15.43 2.78
C LYS A 90 -24.58 14.67 3.15
N LYS A 91 -24.59 13.34 3.03
CA LYS A 91 -23.41 12.50 3.28
C LYS A 91 -22.27 12.86 2.33
N ILE A 92 -22.55 12.95 1.03
CA ILE A 92 -21.56 13.33 0.01
C ILE A 92 -20.98 14.72 0.30
N ASN A 93 -21.81 15.71 0.65
CA ASN A 93 -21.32 17.06 0.93
C ASN A 93 -20.46 17.14 2.20
N LEU A 94 -20.77 16.35 3.23
CA LEU A 94 -19.92 16.23 4.43
C LEU A 94 -18.56 15.61 4.10
N GLU A 95 -18.55 14.54 3.31
CA GLU A 95 -17.33 13.89 2.83
C GLU A 95 -16.49 14.86 1.96
N ARG A 96 -17.13 15.53 1.00
CA ARG A 96 -16.49 16.56 0.15
C ARG A 96 -15.93 17.71 0.99
N HIS A 97 -16.67 18.21 1.98
CA HIS A 97 -16.18 19.26 2.85
C HIS A 97 -14.90 18.86 3.59
N SER A 98 -14.86 17.64 4.15
CA SER A 98 -13.65 17.11 4.79
C SER A 98 -12.47 17.03 3.82
N LEU A 99 -12.70 16.56 2.59
CA LEU A 99 -11.67 16.48 1.56
C LEU A 99 -11.19 17.86 1.11
N ARG A 100 -12.09 18.86 1.00
CA ARG A 100 -11.73 20.23 0.67
C ARG A 100 -10.81 20.85 1.72
N CYS A 101 -11.12 20.66 3.00
CA CYS A 101 -10.27 21.10 4.10
C CYS A 101 -8.88 20.42 4.04
N ASP A 102 -8.82 19.13 3.76
CA ASP A 102 -7.55 18.40 3.60
C ASP A 102 -6.73 18.91 2.41
N THR A 103 -7.36 19.13 1.24
CA THR A 103 -6.71 19.74 0.07
C THR A 103 -6.18 21.14 0.38
N GLU A 104 -6.96 22.02 1.01
CA GLU A 104 -6.50 23.36 1.36
C GLU A 104 -5.34 23.37 2.34
N LEU A 105 -5.32 22.47 3.32
CA LEU A 105 -4.19 22.33 4.23
C LEU A 105 -2.91 21.93 3.49
N LYS A 106 -3.00 20.97 2.56
CA LYS A 106 -1.88 20.55 1.72
C LYS A 106 -1.37 21.69 0.83
N LEU A 107 -2.27 22.39 0.14
CA LEU A 107 -1.92 23.52 -0.72
C LEU A 107 -1.38 24.70 0.08
N SER A 108 -1.91 24.97 1.28
CA SER A 108 -1.39 26.01 2.16
C SER A 108 0.06 25.74 2.58
N VAL A 109 0.41 24.49 2.87
CA VAL A 109 1.80 24.11 3.15
C VAL A 109 2.65 24.28 1.88
N ALA A 110 2.20 23.77 0.73
CA ALA A 110 2.92 23.91 -0.53
C ALA A 110 3.18 25.38 -0.90
N ARG A 111 2.18 26.25 -0.79
CA ARG A 111 2.26 27.70 -1.03
C ARG A 111 3.31 28.37 -0.14
N LYS A 112 3.37 27.99 1.14
CA LYS A 112 4.33 28.54 2.10
C LYS A 112 5.75 28.07 1.83
N MET A 113 5.92 26.83 1.37
CA MET A 113 7.24 26.21 1.15
C MET A 113 7.76 26.38 -0.28
N LYS A 114 7.00 26.97 -1.21
CA LYS A 114 7.34 27.00 -2.65
C LYS A 114 8.64 27.76 -2.97
N ASP A 115 8.95 28.78 -2.18
CA ASP A 115 10.08 29.68 -2.39
C ASP A 115 11.32 29.26 -1.57
N GLU A 116 11.17 28.31 -0.67
CA GLU A 116 12.27 27.71 0.08
C GLU A 116 13.17 26.89 -0.86
N GLU A 117 14.48 26.90 -0.62
CA GLU A 117 15.45 26.09 -1.39
C GLU A 117 15.20 24.59 -1.20
N GLY A 118 14.77 24.21 0.00
CA GLY A 118 14.30 22.87 0.34
C GLY A 118 14.00 22.73 1.82
N PHE A 119 13.36 21.62 2.19
CA PHE A 119 12.93 21.30 3.54
C PHE A 119 13.03 19.79 3.80
N TYR A 120 12.94 19.41 5.07
CA TYR A 120 13.18 18.04 5.53
C TYR A 120 11.96 17.48 6.27
N TYR A 121 11.80 16.16 6.25
CA TYR A 121 10.74 15.48 6.97
C TYR A 121 11.32 14.57 8.05
N PRO A 122 11.35 14.97 9.33
CA PRO A 122 11.73 14.05 10.40
C PRO A 122 10.78 12.85 10.40
N HIS A 123 11.32 11.65 10.53
CA HIS A 123 10.56 10.40 10.50
C HIS A 123 10.32 9.85 11.91
N ASN A 124 9.26 9.06 12.04
CA ASN A 124 8.89 8.35 13.25
C ASN A 124 8.41 6.94 12.88
N LEU A 125 8.54 5.98 13.79
CA LEU A 125 8.12 4.60 13.54
C LEU A 125 6.78 4.30 14.21
N ASP A 126 5.95 3.43 13.63
CA ASP A 126 4.91 2.75 14.40
C ASP A 126 5.51 1.65 15.30
N PHE A 127 4.67 0.99 16.10
CA PHE A 127 5.15 -0.05 17.02
C PHE A 127 5.76 -1.26 16.33
N ARG A 128 5.49 -1.48 15.03
CA ARG A 128 5.96 -2.62 14.22
C ARG A 128 7.28 -2.31 13.53
N GLY A 129 7.67 -1.04 13.50
CA GLY A 129 8.90 -0.55 12.88
C GLY A 129 8.68 0.26 11.61
N ARG A 130 7.49 0.25 11.00
CA ARG A 130 7.26 1.00 9.74
C ARG A 130 7.45 2.51 9.96
N ALA A 131 8.18 3.15 9.05
CA ALA A 131 8.54 4.56 9.14
C ALA A 131 7.50 5.49 8.49
N TYR A 132 7.27 6.65 9.10
CA TYR A 132 6.33 7.68 8.66
C TYR A 132 6.91 9.08 8.89
N PRO A 133 6.78 10.02 7.94
CA PRO A 133 6.99 11.44 8.18
C PRO A 133 6.14 11.94 9.34
N MET A 134 6.72 12.82 10.17
CA MET A 134 6.00 13.41 11.29
C MET A 134 4.99 14.46 10.84
N HIS A 135 5.27 15.21 9.77
CA HIS A 135 4.34 16.22 9.25
C HIS A 135 3.12 15.56 8.57
N PRO A 136 1.88 15.87 8.99
CA PRO A 136 0.72 15.07 8.59
C PRO A 136 0.07 15.45 7.25
N HIS A 137 0.27 16.67 6.74
CA HIS A 137 -0.49 17.18 5.60
C HIS A 137 0.19 16.94 4.26
N LEU A 138 1.23 17.73 3.94
CA LEU A 138 2.03 17.56 2.74
C LEU A 138 3.27 16.73 3.08
N ASN A 139 3.30 15.48 2.61
CA ASN A 139 4.46 14.59 2.69
C ASN A 139 4.33 13.51 1.60
N HIS A 140 5.42 12.80 1.30
CA HIS A 140 5.49 11.84 0.20
C HIS A 140 4.71 10.53 0.43
N LEU A 141 4.30 10.23 1.68
CA LEU A 141 3.38 9.13 1.97
C LEU A 141 1.92 9.46 1.59
N GLY A 142 1.63 10.70 1.21
CA GLY A 142 0.30 11.18 0.83
C GLY A 142 -0.23 10.62 -0.50
N SER A 143 -1.33 11.21 -0.96
CA SER A 143 -1.99 10.90 -2.24
C SER A 143 -1.15 11.33 -3.44
N ASP A 144 -1.58 10.94 -4.65
CA ASP A 144 -1.00 11.39 -5.94
C ASP A 144 -0.73 12.91 -5.97
N LEU A 145 -1.68 13.73 -5.50
CA LEU A 145 -1.48 15.18 -5.30
C LEU A 145 -0.21 15.52 -4.51
N CYS A 146 0.02 14.89 -3.36
CA CYS A 146 1.18 15.19 -2.52
C CYS A 146 2.47 14.77 -3.21
N ARG A 147 2.47 13.61 -3.88
CA ARG A 147 3.64 13.06 -4.57
C ARG A 147 3.99 13.86 -5.82
N GLY A 148 3.00 14.28 -6.61
CA GLY A 148 3.21 15.15 -7.77
C GLY A 148 3.67 16.57 -7.41
N LEU A 149 3.39 17.04 -6.19
CA LEU A 149 3.87 18.35 -5.69
C LEU A 149 5.28 18.31 -5.08
N LEU A 150 5.85 17.12 -4.83
CA LEU A 150 7.13 16.98 -4.13
C LEU A 150 8.18 16.35 -5.04
N GLU A 151 9.39 16.91 -5.00
CA GLU A 151 10.57 16.37 -5.67
C GLU A 151 11.81 16.54 -4.78
N PHE A 152 12.90 15.85 -5.09
CA PHE A 152 14.15 16.03 -4.35
C PHE A 152 14.69 17.45 -4.58
N ALA A 153 15.15 18.12 -3.52
CA ALA A 153 15.73 19.46 -3.65
C ALA A 153 17.05 19.43 -4.40
N GLU A 154 17.87 18.43 -4.11
CA GLU A 154 19.10 18.12 -4.84
C GLU A 154 18.73 17.35 -6.10
N GLY A 155 19.42 17.64 -7.21
CA GLY A 155 19.19 16.97 -8.50
C GLY A 155 20.43 16.22 -8.94
N ARG A 156 20.26 15.20 -9.78
CA ARG A 156 21.37 14.43 -10.36
C ARG A 156 21.25 14.36 -11.88
N PRO A 157 22.38 14.35 -12.62
CA PRO A 157 22.34 14.14 -14.06
C PRO A 157 21.74 12.78 -14.38
N LEU A 158 20.83 12.71 -15.36
CA LEU A 158 20.14 11.47 -15.71
C LEU A 158 21.11 10.33 -16.08
N GLY A 159 22.15 10.63 -16.85
CA GLY A 159 22.91 9.61 -17.56
C GLY A 159 22.03 8.79 -18.53
N LYS A 160 22.62 7.79 -19.19
CA LYS A 160 21.87 6.89 -20.09
C LYS A 160 20.83 6.06 -19.33
N SER A 161 21.22 5.54 -18.16
CA SER A 161 20.38 4.71 -17.31
C SER A 161 19.19 5.50 -16.76
N GLY A 162 19.42 6.73 -16.26
CA GLY A 162 18.33 7.54 -15.70
C GLY A 162 17.32 8.02 -16.73
N LEU A 163 17.72 8.31 -17.97
CA LEU A 163 16.75 8.62 -19.02
C LEU A 163 15.85 7.41 -19.31
N ARG A 164 16.42 6.19 -19.33
CA ARG A 164 15.66 4.94 -19.49
C ARG A 164 14.68 4.73 -18.34
N TRP A 165 15.12 4.89 -17.10
CA TRP A 165 14.27 4.71 -15.92
C TRP A 165 13.20 5.79 -15.77
N LEU A 166 13.45 7.01 -16.20
CA LEU A 166 12.45 8.07 -16.26
C LEU A 166 11.28 7.68 -17.19
N LYS A 167 11.58 7.12 -18.37
CA LYS A 167 10.56 6.60 -19.30
C LYS A 167 9.78 5.43 -18.69
N ILE A 168 10.48 4.46 -18.09
CA ILE A 168 9.83 3.30 -17.42
C ILE A 168 8.92 3.78 -16.29
N HIS A 169 9.36 4.75 -15.50
CA HIS A 169 8.57 5.33 -14.42
C HIS A 169 7.31 6.03 -14.92
N LEU A 170 7.41 6.81 -16.01
CA LEU A 170 6.24 7.42 -16.63
C LEU A 170 5.23 6.36 -17.11
N ALA A 171 5.69 5.26 -17.70
CA ALA A 171 4.82 4.15 -18.08
C ALA A 171 4.16 3.50 -16.85
N ASN A 172 4.90 3.32 -15.76
CA ASN A 172 4.37 2.77 -14.51
C ASN A 172 3.27 3.66 -13.90
N LEU A 173 3.48 4.98 -13.90
CA LEU A 173 2.51 5.97 -13.40
C LEU A 173 1.25 6.05 -14.29
N TYR A 174 1.41 5.87 -15.60
CA TYR A 174 0.28 5.77 -16.52
C TYR A 174 -0.59 4.54 -16.21
N ALA A 175 0.05 3.40 -15.96
CA ALA A 175 -0.59 2.12 -15.67
C ALA A 175 -1.57 1.67 -16.78
N GLY A 176 -2.75 1.15 -16.43
CA GLY A 176 -3.72 0.69 -17.43
C GLY A 176 -3.32 -0.62 -18.14
N GLY A 177 -2.40 -1.39 -17.56
CA GLY A 177 -1.91 -2.66 -18.09
C GLY A 177 -0.49 -2.58 -18.65
N ILE A 178 0.02 -1.37 -18.97
CA ILE A 178 1.39 -1.21 -19.46
C ILE A 178 2.43 -1.58 -18.41
N GLU A 179 2.12 -1.39 -17.13
CA GLU A 179 2.98 -1.78 -16.02
C GLU A 179 3.14 -3.31 -15.94
N LYS A 180 2.32 -4.07 -16.66
CA LYS A 180 2.43 -5.54 -16.78
C LYS A 180 3.24 -6.00 -17.99
N HIS A 181 3.70 -5.08 -18.82
CA HIS A 181 4.59 -5.39 -19.93
C HIS A 181 6.04 -5.48 -19.46
N SER A 182 6.90 -6.03 -20.32
CA SER A 182 8.34 -5.98 -20.11
C SER A 182 8.85 -4.53 -20.11
N TYR A 183 10.04 -4.28 -19.59
CA TYR A 183 10.62 -2.93 -19.65
C TYR A 183 10.72 -2.40 -21.08
N ASP A 184 11.03 -3.24 -22.07
CA ASP A 184 11.04 -2.82 -23.48
C ASP A 184 9.64 -2.45 -23.99
N GLY A 185 8.61 -3.20 -23.55
CA GLY A 185 7.22 -2.85 -23.85
C GLY A 185 6.81 -1.50 -23.23
N ARG A 186 7.25 -1.23 -21.99
CA ARG A 186 7.03 0.06 -21.32
C ARG A 186 7.74 1.22 -22.05
N LEU A 187 8.97 0.99 -22.51
CA LEU A 187 9.71 1.98 -23.30
C LEU A 187 9.02 2.26 -24.64
N GLY A 188 8.61 1.22 -25.37
CA GLY A 188 7.87 1.36 -26.64
C GLY A 188 6.61 2.20 -26.48
N PHE A 189 5.84 1.97 -25.41
CA PHE A 189 4.65 2.78 -25.11
C PHE A 189 4.95 4.28 -24.95
N ILE A 190 6.08 4.64 -24.33
CA ILE A 190 6.49 6.03 -24.18
C ILE A 190 6.91 6.65 -25.51
N GLU A 191 7.60 5.90 -26.37
CA GLU A 191 7.94 6.40 -27.71
C GLU A 191 6.69 6.64 -28.55
N ASP A 192 5.70 5.73 -28.48
CA ASP A 192 4.44 5.84 -29.22
C ASP A 192 3.61 7.06 -28.80
N HIS A 193 3.75 7.51 -27.55
CA HIS A 193 2.99 8.64 -26.97
C HIS A 193 3.85 9.91 -26.79
N ILE A 194 4.99 10.02 -27.47
CA ILE A 194 5.93 11.13 -27.25
C ILE A 194 5.30 12.51 -27.50
N HIS A 195 4.38 12.60 -28.46
CA HIS A 195 3.65 13.82 -28.76
C HIS A 195 2.66 14.20 -27.65
N ASP A 196 1.96 13.22 -27.07
CA ASP A 196 1.06 13.44 -25.94
C ASP A 196 1.79 13.87 -24.67
N ILE A 197 3.01 13.36 -24.49
CA ILE A 197 3.91 13.74 -23.39
C ILE A 197 4.33 15.21 -23.52
N PHE A 198 4.78 15.62 -24.71
CA PHE A 198 5.12 17.02 -24.98
C PHE A 198 3.92 17.95 -24.84
N ASP A 199 2.75 17.56 -25.37
CA ASP A 199 1.51 18.34 -25.20
C ASP A 199 1.11 18.47 -23.73
N SER A 200 1.16 17.37 -22.98
CA SER A 200 0.84 17.38 -21.54
C SER A 200 1.77 18.30 -20.76
N ALA A 201 3.06 18.32 -21.10
CA ALA A 201 4.05 19.19 -20.46
C ALA A 201 3.85 20.68 -20.77
N ASP A 202 3.53 21.02 -22.03
CA ASP A 202 3.41 22.41 -22.48
C ASP A 202 2.04 23.02 -22.19
N HIS A 203 0.98 22.23 -22.32
CA HIS A 203 -0.41 22.66 -22.22
C HIS A 203 -1.22 21.78 -21.24
N PRO A 204 -0.80 21.65 -19.97
CA PRO A 204 -1.40 20.70 -19.02
C PRO A 204 -2.90 20.93 -18.78
N ILE A 205 -3.38 22.16 -18.94
CA ILE A 205 -4.79 22.54 -18.74
C ILE A 205 -5.59 22.58 -20.05
N ASN A 206 -4.98 23.06 -21.14
CA ASN A 206 -5.68 23.43 -22.37
C ASN A 206 -5.37 22.53 -23.58
N GLY A 207 -4.43 21.59 -23.45
CA GLY A 207 -4.06 20.63 -24.50
C GLY A 207 -5.00 19.42 -24.55
N ASN A 208 -4.47 18.29 -25.04
CA ASN A 208 -5.17 17.01 -25.12
C ASN A 208 -5.45 16.42 -23.74
N ARG A 209 -4.67 16.83 -22.73
CA ARG A 209 -4.78 16.36 -21.33
C ARG A 209 -4.68 14.84 -21.21
N TRP A 210 -3.81 14.23 -22.02
CA TRP A 210 -3.54 12.79 -22.01
C TRP A 210 -3.19 12.28 -20.61
N TRP A 211 -2.40 13.06 -19.85
CA TRP A 211 -2.02 12.75 -18.47
C TRP A 211 -3.21 12.50 -17.51
N LEU A 212 -4.41 13.00 -17.80
CA LEU A 212 -5.61 12.73 -16.98
C LEU A 212 -6.13 11.29 -17.09
N THR A 213 -5.65 10.53 -18.07
CA THR A 213 -6.05 9.12 -18.29
C THR A 213 -5.19 8.14 -17.49
N ALA A 214 -4.10 8.60 -16.89
CA ALA A 214 -3.23 7.82 -16.02
C ALA A 214 -3.91 7.44 -14.68
N GLU A 215 -3.45 6.35 -14.05
CA GLU A 215 -3.89 5.98 -12.69
C GLU A 215 -3.42 7.01 -11.65
N ASP A 216 -2.21 7.56 -11.82
CA ASP A 216 -1.61 8.59 -10.97
C ASP A 216 -1.35 9.90 -11.77
N PRO A 217 -2.39 10.71 -12.03
CA PRO A 217 -2.33 11.80 -13.01
C PRO A 217 -1.33 12.90 -12.66
N PHE A 218 -1.24 13.36 -11.41
CA PHE A 218 -0.30 14.45 -11.06
C PHE A 218 1.16 13.99 -11.11
N GLN A 219 1.47 12.77 -10.63
CA GLN A 219 2.81 12.21 -10.79
C GLN A 219 3.15 11.99 -12.28
N CYS A 220 2.19 11.48 -13.07
CA CYS A 220 2.35 11.30 -14.52
C CYS A 220 2.68 12.62 -15.21
N LEU A 221 1.96 13.70 -14.90
CA LEU A 221 2.23 15.02 -15.45
C LEU A 221 3.63 15.54 -15.03
N ALA A 222 4.02 15.36 -13.77
CA ALA A 222 5.35 15.74 -13.29
C ALA A 222 6.46 15.01 -14.08
N ALA A 223 6.27 13.72 -14.35
CA ALA A 223 7.17 12.93 -15.17
C ALA A 223 7.16 13.35 -16.65
N CYS A 224 6.00 13.71 -17.23
CA CYS A 224 5.90 14.26 -18.59
C CYS A 224 6.70 15.55 -18.74
N ILE A 225 6.58 16.46 -17.77
CA ILE A 225 7.34 17.73 -17.74
C ILE A 225 8.83 17.43 -17.68
N ASN A 226 9.26 16.58 -16.73
CA ASN A 226 10.68 16.26 -16.54
C ASN A 226 11.30 15.60 -17.78
N LEU A 227 10.59 14.65 -18.40
CA LEU A 227 11.03 13.97 -19.63
C LEU A 227 11.09 14.95 -20.81
N SER A 228 10.10 15.83 -20.94
CA SER A 228 10.06 16.82 -22.01
C SER A 228 11.23 17.81 -21.93
N GLU A 229 11.54 18.30 -20.73
CA GLU A 229 12.70 19.17 -20.48
C GLU A 229 14.02 18.46 -20.78
N ALA A 230 14.16 17.20 -20.36
CA ALA A 230 15.34 16.39 -20.63
C ALA A 230 15.56 16.22 -22.14
N LEU A 231 14.54 15.78 -22.88
CA LEU A 231 14.61 15.51 -24.32
C LEU A 231 14.83 16.76 -25.18
N ARG A 232 14.38 17.93 -24.70
CA ARG A 232 14.60 19.22 -25.37
C ARG A 232 15.95 19.86 -25.03
N SER A 233 16.64 19.37 -24.00
CA SER A 233 17.98 19.86 -23.66
C SER A 233 18.99 19.45 -24.74
N SER A 234 20.08 20.21 -24.88
CA SER A 234 21.16 19.90 -25.82
C SER A 234 21.87 18.58 -25.51
N SER A 235 21.80 18.10 -24.27
CA SER A 235 22.34 16.81 -23.84
C SER A 235 21.37 16.15 -22.84
N PRO A 236 20.39 15.36 -23.32
CA PRO A 236 19.38 14.73 -22.46
C PRO A 236 19.98 13.88 -21.33
N ASN A 237 21.13 13.24 -21.57
CA ASN A 237 21.83 12.44 -20.55
C ASN A 237 22.48 13.32 -19.45
N SER A 238 22.73 14.60 -19.72
CA SER A 238 23.33 15.53 -18.75
C SER A 238 22.27 16.40 -18.04
N PHE A 239 20.99 16.25 -18.40
CA PHE A 239 19.90 16.97 -17.76
C PHE A 239 19.82 16.60 -16.27
N ILE A 240 19.73 17.61 -15.41
CA ILE A 240 19.66 17.44 -13.95
C ILE A 240 18.20 17.18 -13.57
N SER A 241 17.91 15.95 -13.15
CA SER A 241 16.58 15.57 -12.69
C SER A 241 16.50 15.53 -11.17
N HIS A 242 15.39 16.07 -10.66
CA HIS A 242 15.00 16.11 -9.26
C HIS A 242 13.91 15.08 -8.94
N LEU A 243 13.36 14.42 -9.96
CA LEU A 243 12.18 13.57 -9.81
C LEU A 243 12.56 12.25 -9.10
N PRO A 244 11.88 11.88 -8.01
CA PRO A 244 12.05 10.54 -7.42
C PRO A 244 11.47 9.48 -8.36
N ILE A 245 12.22 8.40 -8.58
CA ILE A 245 11.74 7.23 -9.33
C ILE A 245 11.41 6.12 -8.35
N HIS A 246 10.19 5.60 -8.45
CA HIS A 246 9.66 4.59 -7.53
C HIS A 246 9.91 3.18 -8.06
N GLN A 247 10.30 2.27 -7.17
CA GLN A 247 10.34 0.83 -7.42
C GLN A 247 9.48 0.15 -6.35
N ASP A 248 8.40 -0.52 -6.77
CA ASP A 248 7.36 -1.02 -5.86
C ASP A 248 7.39 -2.54 -5.74
N GLY A 249 7.28 -3.05 -4.51
CA GLY A 249 7.10 -4.48 -4.27
C GLY A 249 5.77 -4.99 -4.83
N SER A 250 5.81 -5.98 -5.72
CA SER A 250 4.62 -6.43 -6.48
C SER A 250 3.41 -6.86 -5.60
N CYS A 251 3.67 -7.64 -4.56
CA CYS A 251 2.75 -7.92 -3.45
C CYS A 251 3.60 -8.21 -2.21
N ASN A 252 4.15 -7.16 -1.62
CA ASN A 252 5.25 -7.26 -0.66
C ASN A 252 4.98 -8.23 0.51
N GLY A 253 3.78 -8.21 1.10
CA GLY A 253 3.42 -9.17 2.14
C GLY A 253 3.53 -10.64 1.70
N LEU A 254 3.10 -10.99 0.48
CA LEU A 254 3.27 -12.33 -0.08
C LEU A 254 4.72 -12.63 -0.46
N GLN A 255 5.50 -11.63 -0.88
CA GLN A 255 6.94 -11.81 -1.13
C GLN A 255 7.68 -12.23 0.13
N HIS A 256 7.39 -11.57 1.25
CA HIS A 256 7.94 -11.92 2.55
C HIS A 256 7.50 -13.31 3.02
N TYR A 257 6.24 -13.71 2.79
CA TYR A 257 5.79 -15.06 3.10
C TYR A 257 6.42 -16.14 2.20
N ALA A 258 6.52 -15.91 0.89
CA ALA A 258 7.16 -16.84 -0.04
C ALA A 258 8.64 -17.06 0.33
N ALA A 259 9.35 -16.00 0.74
CA ALA A 259 10.72 -16.11 1.23
C ALA A 259 10.84 -16.88 2.56
N LEU A 260 9.92 -16.68 3.51
CA LEU A 260 9.86 -17.46 4.75
C LEU A 260 9.55 -18.94 4.50
N GLY A 261 8.61 -19.20 3.58
CA GLY A 261 8.14 -20.54 3.22
C GLY A 261 9.07 -21.29 2.28
N ARG A 262 9.97 -20.59 1.59
CA ARG A 262 10.86 -21.14 0.55
C ARG A 262 10.08 -21.95 -0.49
N ASP A 263 8.87 -21.52 -0.86
CA ASP A 263 8.05 -22.21 -1.84
C ASP A 263 8.31 -21.68 -3.26
N ASN A 264 8.65 -22.55 -4.21
CA ASN A 264 9.01 -22.16 -5.57
C ASN A 264 7.82 -21.57 -6.36
N LEU A 265 6.60 -22.08 -6.16
CA LEU A 265 5.41 -21.64 -6.88
C LEU A 265 4.97 -20.27 -6.36
N GLU A 266 4.92 -20.10 -5.04
CA GLU A 266 4.62 -18.82 -4.41
C GLU A 266 5.66 -17.76 -4.79
N ALA A 267 6.96 -18.11 -4.75
CA ALA A 267 8.05 -17.22 -5.15
C ALA A 267 7.90 -16.76 -6.61
N ALA A 268 7.56 -17.66 -7.53
CA ALA A 268 7.34 -17.33 -8.93
C ALA A 268 6.09 -16.46 -9.15
N ALA A 269 5.03 -16.62 -8.34
CA ALA A 269 3.79 -15.85 -8.44
C ALA A 269 3.97 -14.37 -8.02
N VAL A 270 4.95 -14.09 -7.16
CA VAL A 270 5.22 -12.75 -6.60
C VAL A 270 6.60 -12.20 -6.98
N ASN A 271 7.10 -12.62 -8.14
CA ASN A 271 8.30 -12.07 -8.79
C ASN A 271 9.60 -12.22 -7.97
N LEU A 272 9.75 -13.27 -7.15
CA LEU A 272 11.05 -13.63 -6.57
C LEU A 272 11.94 -14.40 -7.58
N VAL A 273 11.39 -14.75 -8.74
CA VAL A 273 12.08 -15.46 -9.82
C VAL A 273 12.08 -14.60 -11.08
N ALA A 274 13.21 -14.58 -11.78
CA ALA A 274 13.35 -13.91 -13.05
C ALA A 274 12.34 -14.44 -14.09
N LYS A 275 11.66 -13.50 -14.76
CA LYS A 275 10.73 -13.75 -15.86
C LYS A 275 10.89 -12.65 -16.90
N GLU A 276 10.43 -12.89 -18.13
CA GLU A 276 10.46 -11.91 -19.22
C GLU A 276 9.50 -10.73 -18.95
N LYS A 277 8.36 -11.01 -18.33
CA LYS A 277 7.32 -10.06 -17.94
C LYS A 277 6.97 -10.23 -16.46
N PRO A 278 6.49 -9.17 -15.78
CA PRO A 278 6.09 -9.27 -14.39
C PRO A 278 4.92 -10.25 -14.22
N ALA A 279 5.04 -11.15 -13.26
CA ALA A 279 3.93 -11.95 -12.78
C ALA A 279 2.88 -11.05 -12.10
N ASP A 280 1.61 -11.29 -12.41
CA ASP A 280 0.49 -10.56 -11.84
C ASP A 280 -0.40 -11.51 -11.05
N VAL A 281 -0.02 -11.73 -9.78
CA VAL A 281 -0.74 -12.59 -8.83
C VAL A 281 -2.24 -12.30 -8.79
N TYR A 282 -2.64 -11.05 -8.96
CA TYR A 282 -4.06 -10.66 -8.96
C TYR A 282 -4.82 -11.23 -10.16
N THR A 283 -4.21 -11.23 -11.35
CA THR A 283 -4.80 -11.81 -12.55
C THR A 283 -4.80 -13.34 -12.47
N GLU A 284 -3.72 -13.95 -11.96
CA GLU A 284 -3.67 -15.40 -11.74
C GLU A 284 -4.79 -15.88 -10.80
N ILE A 285 -4.98 -15.19 -9.67
CA ILE A 285 -6.09 -15.47 -8.75
C ILE A 285 -7.44 -15.22 -9.42
N ALA A 286 -7.60 -14.14 -10.21
CA ALA A 286 -8.84 -13.87 -10.93
C ALA A 286 -9.19 -15.00 -11.91
N VAL A 287 -8.21 -15.52 -12.66
CA VAL A 287 -8.39 -16.67 -13.57
C VAL A 287 -8.82 -17.91 -12.80
N ARG A 288 -8.15 -18.22 -11.68
CA ARG A 288 -8.51 -19.38 -10.85
C ARG A 288 -9.91 -19.25 -10.26
N VAL A 289 -10.29 -18.06 -9.80
CA VAL A 289 -11.65 -17.75 -9.33
C VAL A 289 -12.66 -17.94 -10.45
N TYR A 290 -12.37 -17.44 -11.65
CA TYR A 290 -13.21 -17.64 -12.83
C TYR A 290 -13.41 -19.11 -13.14
N ASP A 291 -12.35 -19.93 -13.13
CA ASP A 291 -12.43 -21.36 -13.43
C ASP A 291 -13.23 -22.14 -12.39
N ILE A 292 -13.09 -21.79 -11.10
CA ILE A 292 -13.91 -22.39 -10.03
C ILE A 292 -15.38 -22.02 -10.22
N MET A 293 -15.69 -20.73 -10.44
CA MET A 293 -17.07 -20.28 -10.64
C MET A 293 -17.67 -20.84 -11.93
N ARG A 294 -16.89 -21.00 -12.99
CA ARG A 294 -17.34 -21.62 -14.25
C ARG A 294 -17.75 -23.07 -14.02
N ARG A 295 -16.94 -23.85 -13.29
CA ARG A 295 -17.30 -25.22 -12.91
C ARG A 295 -18.55 -25.25 -12.03
N ASP A 296 -18.63 -24.38 -11.03
CA ASP A 296 -19.78 -24.29 -10.13
C ASP A 296 -21.06 -23.85 -10.85
N SER A 297 -20.97 -23.00 -11.86
CA SER A 297 -22.10 -22.52 -12.66
C SER A 297 -22.78 -23.63 -13.48
N ASN A 298 -22.05 -24.72 -13.78
CA ASN A 298 -22.57 -25.88 -14.51
C ASN A 298 -23.18 -26.94 -13.59
N LYS A 299 -23.10 -26.77 -12.26
CA LYS A 299 -23.73 -27.68 -11.30
C LYS A 299 -25.25 -27.44 -11.27
N ASP A 300 -25.98 -28.49 -10.91
CA ASP A 300 -27.42 -28.40 -10.70
C ASP A 300 -27.74 -27.48 -9.50
N PRO A 301 -28.48 -26.37 -9.70
CA PRO A 301 -28.89 -25.47 -8.62
C PRO A 301 -29.61 -26.14 -7.45
N ASP A 302 -30.32 -27.25 -7.68
CA ASP A 302 -31.05 -27.97 -6.63
C ASP A 302 -30.09 -28.67 -5.67
N THR A 303 -28.94 -29.13 -6.17
CA THR A 303 -27.88 -29.78 -5.36
C THR A 303 -26.82 -28.78 -4.89
N PHE A 304 -26.62 -27.70 -5.64
CA PHE A 304 -25.62 -26.69 -5.36
C PHE A 304 -26.21 -25.28 -5.58
N PRO A 305 -26.89 -24.70 -4.57
CA PRO A 305 -27.58 -23.42 -4.71
C PRO A 305 -26.69 -22.25 -5.18
N ASN A 306 -25.38 -22.32 -4.93
CA ASN A 306 -24.41 -21.33 -5.40
C ASN A 306 -24.20 -21.36 -6.93
N ALA A 307 -24.69 -22.36 -7.66
CA ALA A 307 -24.60 -22.42 -9.12
C ALA A 307 -25.25 -21.19 -9.77
N LEU A 308 -26.36 -20.71 -9.22
CA LEU A 308 -27.02 -19.48 -9.68
C LEU A 308 -26.16 -18.24 -9.42
N LEU A 309 -25.53 -18.15 -8.24
CA LEU A 309 -24.63 -17.04 -7.91
C LEU A 309 -23.40 -17.04 -8.82
N ALA A 310 -22.84 -18.23 -9.10
CA ALA A 310 -21.71 -18.39 -10.00
C ALA A 310 -22.06 -17.88 -11.41
N LYS A 311 -23.22 -18.26 -11.97
CA LYS A 311 -23.70 -17.75 -13.27
C LYS A 311 -23.77 -16.22 -13.31
N VAL A 312 -24.32 -15.59 -12.27
CA VAL A 312 -24.43 -14.12 -12.16
C VAL A 312 -23.06 -13.43 -12.09
N LEU A 313 -22.06 -14.10 -11.52
CA LEU A 313 -20.73 -13.53 -11.29
C LEU A 313 -19.76 -13.71 -12.46
N LEU A 314 -19.94 -14.68 -13.36
CA LEU A 314 -18.97 -15.00 -14.42
C LEU A 314 -18.50 -13.78 -15.22
N GLY A 315 -19.41 -12.92 -15.66
CA GLY A 315 -19.08 -11.70 -16.41
C GLY A 315 -18.50 -10.55 -15.58
N GLN A 316 -18.37 -10.75 -14.26
CA GLN A 316 -17.94 -9.72 -13.31
C GLN A 316 -16.59 -10.03 -12.67
N ILE A 317 -15.99 -11.19 -12.96
CA ILE A 317 -14.69 -11.58 -12.39
C ILE A 317 -13.58 -10.92 -13.21
N ASP A 318 -12.84 -10.02 -12.57
CA ASP A 318 -11.65 -9.39 -13.14
C ASP A 318 -10.60 -9.14 -12.05
N ARG A 319 -9.42 -8.70 -12.49
CA ARG A 319 -8.32 -8.31 -11.61
C ARG A 319 -8.78 -7.31 -10.53
N LYS A 320 -9.60 -6.32 -10.89
CA LYS A 320 -10.07 -5.24 -10.00
C LYS A 320 -10.96 -5.77 -8.87
N LEU A 321 -11.80 -6.79 -9.15
CA LEU A 321 -12.66 -7.42 -8.17
C LEU A 321 -11.86 -8.09 -7.04
N VAL A 322 -10.79 -8.81 -7.40
CA VAL A 322 -10.01 -9.62 -6.43
C VAL A 322 -8.81 -8.86 -5.83
N LYS A 323 -8.26 -7.84 -6.52
CA LYS A 323 -7.01 -7.12 -6.14
C LYS A 323 -6.99 -6.74 -4.67
N GLN A 324 -8.03 -6.06 -4.18
CA GLN A 324 -8.06 -5.58 -2.79
C GLN A 324 -8.12 -6.73 -1.78
N THR A 325 -8.91 -7.77 -2.06
CA THR A 325 -9.02 -8.95 -1.19
C THR A 325 -7.71 -9.69 -1.10
N VAL A 326 -7.06 -9.96 -2.23
CA VAL A 326 -5.76 -10.64 -2.28
C VAL A 326 -4.70 -9.83 -1.53
N MET A 327 -4.58 -8.53 -1.86
CA MET A 327 -3.59 -7.62 -1.26
C MET A 327 -3.75 -7.48 0.26
N THR A 328 -4.98 -7.54 0.77
CA THR A 328 -5.25 -7.33 2.20
C THR A 328 -5.36 -8.62 3.00
N SER A 329 -5.50 -9.78 2.35
CA SER A 329 -5.61 -11.08 3.04
C SER A 329 -4.32 -11.46 3.77
N VAL A 330 -3.15 -11.17 3.18
CA VAL A 330 -1.85 -11.31 3.87
C VAL A 330 -1.72 -10.44 5.11
N TYR A 331 -2.50 -9.35 5.16
CA TYR A 331 -2.51 -8.44 6.28
C TYR A 331 -3.63 -8.75 7.29
N GLY A 332 -4.17 -9.97 7.28
CA GLY A 332 -5.12 -10.47 8.27
C GLY A 332 -6.59 -10.16 7.97
N VAL A 333 -6.93 -9.80 6.73
CA VAL A 333 -8.34 -9.67 6.34
C VAL A 333 -9.05 -11.01 6.46
N THR A 334 -10.12 -11.01 7.24
CA THR A 334 -11.00 -12.17 7.42
C THR A 334 -12.05 -12.25 6.32
N TYR A 335 -12.78 -13.37 6.25
CA TYR A 335 -13.92 -13.54 5.35
C TYR A 335 -14.91 -12.37 5.36
N ILE A 336 -15.19 -11.79 6.52
CA ILE A 336 -16.11 -10.64 6.65
C ILE A 336 -15.54 -9.42 5.91
N GLY A 337 -14.25 -9.12 6.10
CA GLY A 337 -13.59 -8.00 5.42
C GLY A 337 -13.50 -8.23 3.91
N ALA A 338 -13.14 -9.45 3.49
CA ALA A 338 -13.08 -9.84 2.09
C ALA A 338 -14.45 -9.67 1.39
N ARG A 339 -15.54 -10.10 2.04
CA ARG A 339 -16.91 -9.91 1.54
C ARG A 339 -17.23 -8.44 1.35
N GLU A 340 -16.94 -7.57 2.33
CA GLU A 340 -17.25 -6.14 2.21
C GLU A 340 -16.46 -5.47 1.09
N GLN A 341 -15.19 -5.85 0.91
CA GLN A 341 -14.37 -5.34 -0.20
C GLN A 341 -14.95 -5.75 -1.56
N ILE A 342 -15.28 -7.04 -1.73
CA ILE A 342 -15.89 -7.56 -2.96
C ILE A 342 -17.27 -6.95 -3.19
N LYS A 343 -18.09 -6.82 -2.16
CA LYS A 343 -19.42 -6.18 -2.24
C LYS A 343 -19.33 -4.77 -2.78
N ARG A 344 -18.38 -3.98 -2.29
CA ARG A 344 -18.15 -2.61 -2.80
C ARG A 344 -17.76 -2.63 -4.27
N ARG A 345 -16.85 -3.52 -4.69
CA ARG A 345 -16.42 -3.63 -6.10
C ARG A 345 -17.54 -4.11 -7.03
N LEU A 346 -18.38 -5.05 -6.60
CA LEU A 346 -19.57 -5.45 -7.35
C LEU A 346 -20.59 -4.31 -7.44
N GLY A 347 -20.78 -3.55 -6.35
CA GLY A 347 -21.63 -2.37 -6.33
C GLY A 347 -21.17 -1.26 -7.29
N GLU A 348 -19.85 -1.05 -7.40
CA GLU A 348 -19.26 -0.11 -8.38
C GLU A 348 -19.55 -0.49 -9.84
N LYS A 349 -19.72 -1.79 -10.13
CA LYS A 349 -20.07 -2.28 -11.49
C LYS A 349 -21.54 -2.07 -11.83
N GLY A 350 -22.43 -2.00 -10.84
CA GLY A 350 -23.86 -1.72 -11.03
C GLY A 350 -24.69 -2.83 -11.71
N LEU A 351 -24.11 -3.99 -11.98
CA LEU A 351 -24.78 -5.10 -12.69
C LEU A 351 -25.75 -5.90 -11.82
N ILE A 352 -25.59 -5.86 -10.49
CA ILE A 352 -26.51 -6.48 -9.53
C ILE A 352 -27.21 -5.36 -8.75
N THR A 353 -28.48 -5.14 -9.04
CA THR A 353 -29.28 -4.07 -8.45
C THR A 353 -30.04 -4.51 -7.19
N ASP A 354 -30.31 -5.81 -7.03
CA ASP A 354 -30.92 -6.35 -5.83
C ASP A 354 -29.90 -6.51 -4.70
N ASP A 355 -30.13 -5.83 -3.58
CA ASP A 355 -29.21 -5.80 -2.44
C ASP A 355 -29.00 -7.18 -1.79
N ARG A 356 -30.04 -8.04 -1.81
CA ARG A 356 -29.96 -9.39 -1.22
C ARG A 356 -29.09 -10.29 -2.10
N LEU A 357 -29.30 -10.27 -3.41
CA LEU A 357 -28.49 -10.97 -4.39
C LEU A 357 -27.06 -10.45 -4.37
N LEU A 358 -26.84 -9.13 -4.30
CA LEU A 358 -25.51 -8.54 -4.20
C LEU A 358 -24.79 -9.05 -2.95
N TYR A 359 -25.46 -9.10 -1.80
CA TYR A 359 -24.88 -9.65 -0.58
C TYR A 359 -24.56 -11.14 -0.70
N ALA A 360 -25.46 -11.95 -1.26
CA ALA A 360 -25.25 -13.39 -1.47
C ALA A 360 -24.10 -13.66 -2.45
N ALA A 361 -24.07 -12.96 -3.58
CA ALA A 361 -23.02 -13.03 -4.58
C ALA A 361 -21.65 -12.64 -3.98
N SER A 362 -21.62 -11.57 -3.18
CA SER A 362 -20.41 -11.15 -2.46
C SER A 362 -19.92 -12.20 -1.46
N CYS A 363 -20.85 -12.86 -0.76
CA CYS A 363 -20.53 -13.95 0.17
C CYS A 363 -19.88 -15.14 -0.54
N TYR A 364 -20.43 -15.56 -1.69
CA TYR A 364 -19.90 -16.66 -2.48
C TYR A 364 -18.56 -16.28 -3.12
N ALA A 365 -18.47 -15.11 -3.75
CA ALA A 365 -17.23 -14.61 -4.35
C ALA A 365 -16.09 -14.51 -3.34
N ALA A 366 -16.32 -14.00 -2.13
CA ALA A 366 -15.31 -13.97 -1.09
C ALA A 366 -14.83 -15.37 -0.67
N LYS A 367 -15.72 -16.37 -0.60
CA LYS A 367 -15.33 -17.75 -0.29
C LYS A 367 -14.42 -18.31 -1.38
N VAL A 368 -14.81 -18.16 -2.65
CA VAL A 368 -14.05 -18.68 -3.79
C VAL A 368 -12.70 -17.97 -3.92
N THR A 369 -12.65 -16.65 -3.78
CA THR A 369 -11.39 -15.89 -3.82
C THR A 369 -10.42 -16.31 -2.70
N LEU A 370 -10.90 -16.47 -1.46
CA LEU A 370 -10.05 -16.92 -0.36
C LEU A 370 -9.60 -18.38 -0.51
N ALA A 371 -10.45 -19.25 -1.08
CA ALA A 371 -10.08 -20.62 -1.40
C ALA A 371 -8.99 -20.67 -2.47
N ALA A 372 -9.18 -19.95 -3.59
CA ALA A 372 -8.19 -19.84 -4.66
C ALA A 372 -6.86 -19.27 -4.15
N LEU A 373 -6.90 -18.25 -3.28
CA LEU A 373 -5.70 -17.71 -2.64
C LEU A 373 -5.00 -18.75 -1.77
N GLY A 374 -5.76 -19.49 -0.96
CA GLY A 374 -5.21 -20.53 -0.08
C GLY A 374 -4.65 -21.75 -0.81
N GLU A 375 -5.10 -22.01 -2.04
CA GLU A 375 -4.56 -23.06 -2.91
C GLU A 375 -3.24 -22.63 -3.58
N VAL A 376 -3.08 -21.34 -3.89
CA VAL A 376 -1.82 -20.82 -4.49
C VAL A 376 -0.77 -20.56 -3.42
N PHE A 377 -1.18 -20.09 -2.24
CA PHE A 377 -0.27 -19.70 -1.15
C PHE A 377 -0.42 -20.59 0.09
N GLU A 378 -0.25 -21.90 -0.10
CA GLU A 378 -0.38 -22.91 0.96
C GLU A 378 0.72 -22.76 2.03
N ALA A 379 1.97 -22.54 1.64
CA ALA A 379 3.10 -22.38 2.56
C ALA A 379 2.94 -21.09 3.37
N ALA A 380 2.58 -19.98 2.72
CA ALA A 380 2.25 -18.73 3.40
C ALA A 380 1.14 -18.92 4.44
N ARG A 381 0.07 -19.66 4.08
CA ARG A 381 -1.05 -19.97 4.98
C ARG A 381 -0.61 -20.82 6.16
N GLY A 382 0.27 -21.80 5.93
CA GLY A 382 0.88 -22.61 6.98
C GLY A 382 1.62 -21.76 8.00
N ILE A 383 2.46 -20.83 7.53
CA ILE A 383 3.20 -19.90 8.39
C ILE A 383 2.26 -18.93 9.13
N MET A 384 1.26 -18.37 8.45
CA MET A 384 0.24 -17.52 9.10
C MET A 384 -0.50 -18.26 10.22
N GLY A 385 -0.86 -19.52 9.99
CA GLY A 385 -1.48 -20.39 10.98
C GLY A 385 -0.57 -20.60 12.19
N TRP A 386 0.68 -20.99 11.95
CA TRP A 386 1.69 -21.20 12.98
C TRP A 386 1.91 -19.94 13.84
N LEU A 387 2.09 -18.77 13.22
CA LEU A 387 2.19 -17.49 13.91
C LEU A 387 0.95 -17.25 14.80
N GLY A 388 -0.25 -17.44 14.24
CA GLY A 388 -1.50 -17.29 14.98
C GLY A 388 -1.62 -18.22 16.20
N ASP A 389 -1.14 -19.46 16.08
CA ASP A 389 -1.18 -20.43 17.17
C ASP A 389 -0.15 -20.12 18.25
N CYS A 390 1.07 -19.70 17.90
CA CYS A 390 2.04 -19.15 18.86
C CYS A 390 1.47 -17.95 19.63
N ALA A 391 0.84 -17.01 18.93
CA ALA A 391 0.21 -15.85 19.55
C ALA A 391 -0.95 -16.23 20.49
N LYS A 392 -1.71 -17.28 20.16
CA LYS A 392 -2.79 -17.81 20.99
C LYS A 392 -2.23 -18.37 22.31
N VAL A 393 -1.16 -19.17 22.25
CA VAL A 393 -0.51 -19.75 23.44
C VAL A 393 -0.07 -18.65 24.41
N ILE A 394 0.63 -17.62 23.91
CA ILE A 394 1.09 -16.48 24.72
C ILE A 394 -0.10 -15.71 25.33
N ALA A 395 -1.12 -15.41 24.50
CA ALA A 395 -2.21 -14.56 24.94
C ALA A 395 -3.17 -15.24 25.93
N CYS A 396 -3.28 -16.58 25.91
CA CYS A 396 -4.07 -17.34 26.88
C CYS A 396 -3.55 -17.17 28.32
N GLU A 397 -2.25 -16.99 28.51
CA GLU A 397 -1.63 -16.66 29.81
C GLU A 397 -1.68 -15.16 30.15
N ASN A 398 -2.58 -14.41 29.49
CA ASN A 398 -2.74 -12.96 29.65
C ASN A 398 -1.45 -12.15 29.36
N GLN A 399 -0.54 -12.69 28.54
CA GLN A 399 0.68 -12.01 28.09
C GLN A 399 0.51 -11.45 26.68
N ALA A 400 1.15 -10.33 26.38
CA ALA A 400 1.11 -9.73 25.04
C ALA A 400 2.24 -10.33 24.19
N VAL A 401 1.98 -10.63 22.91
CA VAL A 401 3.04 -11.13 22.02
C VAL A 401 4.12 -10.07 21.87
N ARG A 402 5.38 -10.47 22.04
CA ARG A 402 6.57 -9.61 21.91
C ARG A 402 7.67 -10.34 21.17
N TRP A 403 8.35 -9.66 20.26
CA TRP A 403 9.49 -10.17 19.50
C TRP A 403 10.48 -9.05 19.22
N THR A 404 11.67 -9.39 18.75
CA THR A 404 12.67 -8.43 18.30
C THR A 404 12.87 -8.61 16.80
N THR A 405 12.87 -7.52 16.05
CA THR A 405 13.14 -7.54 14.60
C THR A 405 14.61 -7.92 14.32
N PRO A 406 14.94 -8.34 13.09
CA PRO A 406 16.32 -8.59 12.68
C PRO A 406 17.28 -7.40 12.85
N LEU A 407 16.76 -6.16 12.90
CA LEU A 407 17.54 -4.94 13.17
C LEU A 407 17.52 -4.50 14.64
N GLY A 408 17.07 -5.36 15.55
CA GLY A 408 17.12 -5.12 16.98
C GLY A 408 15.96 -4.29 17.55
N LEU A 409 14.99 -3.84 16.75
CA LEU A 409 13.79 -3.16 17.26
C LEU A 409 12.92 -4.14 18.08
N PRO A 410 12.64 -3.89 19.37
CA PRO A 410 11.69 -4.68 20.13
C PRO A 410 10.24 -4.23 19.87
N VAL A 411 9.37 -5.21 19.59
CA VAL A 411 7.97 -4.98 19.21
C VAL A 411 7.04 -5.70 20.18
N VAL A 412 6.01 -5.00 20.67
CA VAL A 412 4.98 -5.51 21.56
C VAL A 412 3.59 -5.21 20.99
N GLN A 413 2.76 -6.24 20.85
CA GLN A 413 1.38 -6.05 20.39
C GLN A 413 0.52 -5.37 21.47
N PRO A 414 -0.11 -4.21 21.20
CA PRO A 414 -0.82 -3.41 22.20
C PRO A 414 -2.23 -3.93 22.55
N TYR A 415 -2.64 -5.08 22.01
CA TYR A 415 -4.06 -5.48 22.05
C TYR A 415 -4.51 -6.00 23.41
N CYS A 416 -5.09 -5.10 24.20
CA CYS A 416 -5.81 -5.39 25.43
C CYS A 416 -7.32 -5.18 25.25
N LYS A 417 -8.14 -5.73 26.15
CA LYS A 417 -9.58 -5.45 26.24
C LYS A 417 -9.74 -3.99 26.67
N THR A 418 -10.60 -3.25 25.96
CA THR A 418 -10.86 -1.85 26.26
C THR A 418 -11.88 -1.72 27.39
N GLU A 419 -11.60 -0.85 28.34
CA GLU A 419 -12.55 -0.44 29.38
C GLU A 419 -13.21 0.88 28.96
N ARG A 420 -14.54 0.95 29.09
CA ARG A 420 -15.31 2.15 28.80
C ARG A 420 -15.54 2.90 30.10
N TYR A 421 -15.29 4.20 30.08
CA TYR A 421 -15.63 5.09 31.19
C TYR A 421 -16.33 6.33 30.64
N GLN A 422 -17.24 6.88 31.43
CA GLN A 422 -18.01 8.05 31.06
C GLN A 422 -17.51 9.25 31.85
N ILE A 423 -17.08 10.29 31.15
CA ILE A 423 -16.78 11.59 31.75
C ILE A 423 -17.99 12.50 31.52
N ARG A 424 -18.65 12.91 32.61
CA ARG A 424 -19.67 13.95 32.54
C ARG A 424 -18.99 15.32 32.52
N THR A 425 -19.26 16.11 31.49
CA THR A 425 -18.91 17.53 31.43
C THR A 425 -20.16 18.38 31.66
N SER A 426 -20.01 19.71 31.75
CA SER A 426 -21.15 20.64 31.85
C SER A 426 -22.04 20.63 30.60
N LEU A 427 -21.52 20.19 29.45
CA LEU A 427 -22.23 20.21 28.16
C LEU A 427 -22.74 18.84 27.73
N GLN A 428 -22.06 17.75 28.09
CA GLN A 428 -22.36 16.41 27.56
C GLN A 428 -21.73 15.29 28.38
N LEU A 429 -22.18 14.05 28.12
CA LEU A 429 -21.57 12.83 28.65
C LEU A 429 -20.65 12.22 27.59
N LEU A 430 -19.33 12.25 27.83
CA LEU A 430 -18.31 11.70 26.93
C LEU A 430 -18.02 10.24 27.30
N ALA A 431 -18.27 9.30 26.39
CA ALA A 431 -17.83 7.91 26.54
C ALA A 431 -16.41 7.75 25.97
N LEU A 432 -15.43 7.57 26.84
CA LEU A 432 -14.04 7.35 26.47
C LEU A 432 -13.66 5.87 26.61
N GLN A 433 -12.66 5.45 25.84
CA GLN A 433 -12.09 4.09 25.92
C GLN A 433 -10.66 4.18 26.41
N ARG A 434 -10.27 3.31 27.35
CA ARG A 434 -8.90 3.14 27.83
C ARG A 434 -8.47 1.69 27.64
N GLU A 435 -7.17 1.47 27.45
CA GLU A 435 -6.60 0.12 27.52
C GLU A 435 -6.80 -0.45 28.92
N GLY A 436 -7.54 -1.56 29.01
CA GLY A 436 -7.66 -2.35 30.24
C GLY A 436 -6.43 -3.25 30.44
N SER A 437 -6.38 -3.95 31.57
CA SER A 437 -5.25 -4.80 31.94
C SER A 437 -5.26 -6.18 31.24
N ALA A 438 -6.44 -6.68 30.88
CA ALA A 438 -6.60 -8.01 30.30
C ALA A 438 -6.27 -8.03 28.80
N VAL A 439 -5.39 -8.94 28.38
CA VAL A 439 -5.01 -9.14 26.98
C VAL A 439 -6.17 -9.69 26.16
N SER A 440 -6.31 -9.22 24.92
CA SER A 440 -7.31 -9.71 23.99
C SER A 440 -6.76 -10.86 23.14
N VAL A 441 -6.97 -12.11 23.59
CA VAL A 441 -6.53 -13.33 22.87
C VAL A 441 -6.91 -13.30 21.39
N LYS A 442 -8.16 -12.94 21.08
CA LYS A 442 -8.66 -12.85 19.71
C LYS A 442 -7.84 -11.88 18.86
N LYS A 443 -7.59 -10.66 19.36
CA LYS A 443 -6.84 -9.63 18.61
C LYS A 443 -5.35 -9.96 18.52
N GLN A 444 -4.73 -10.45 19.60
CA GLN A 444 -3.34 -10.89 19.60
C GLN A 444 -3.10 -11.96 18.51
N ARG A 445 -3.96 -12.98 18.46
CA ARG A 445 -3.90 -14.04 17.44
C ARG A 445 -4.09 -13.50 16.03
N SER A 446 -5.14 -12.73 15.77
CA SER A 446 -5.45 -12.28 14.41
C SER A 446 -4.50 -11.21 13.87
N ALA A 447 -3.89 -10.41 14.75
CA ALA A 447 -3.02 -9.31 14.36
C ALA A 447 -1.54 -9.69 14.32
N PHE A 448 -1.13 -10.81 14.93
CA PHE A 448 0.29 -11.15 14.97
C PHE A 448 0.90 -11.42 13.58
N PRO A 449 0.30 -12.26 12.71
CA PRO A 449 0.84 -12.48 11.36
C PRO A 449 1.09 -11.18 10.55
N PRO A 450 0.11 -10.26 10.40
CA PRO A 450 0.37 -9.00 9.70
C PRO A 450 1.43 -8.13 10.37
N ASN A 451 1.43 -8.04 11.70
CA ASN A 451 2.38 -7.18 12.40
C ASN A 451 3.81 -7.72 12.29
N PHE A 452 3.97 -9.05 12.29
CA PHE A 452 5.26 -9.69 12.09
C PHE A 452 5.79 -9.43 10.67
N VAL A 453 4.98 -9.64 9.63
CA VAL A 453 5.40 -9.35 8.25
C VAL A 453 5.71 -7.87 8.03
N HIS A 454 4.90 -6.96 8.59
CA HIS A 454 5.22 -5.53 8.56
C HIS A 454 6.55 -5.19 9.26
N SER A 455 6.94 -5.95 10.28
CA SER A 455 8.23 -5.74 10.92
C SER A 455 9.41 -6.24 10.08
N LEU A 456 9.17 -7.27 9.25
CA LEU A 456 10.16 -7.77 8.29
C LEU A 456 10.30 -6.85 7.07
N ASP A 457 9.19 -6.35 6.51
CA ASP A 457 9.23 -5.37 5.43
C ASP A 457 9.94 -4.08 5.84
N SER A 458 9.69 -3.63 7.08
CA SER A 458 10.37 -2.49 7.64
C SER A 458 11.86 -2.75 7.81
N SER A 459 12.24 -3.96 8.24
CA SER A 459 13.65 -4.33 8.38
C SER A 459 14.34 -4.35 7.01
N HIS A 460 13.68 -4.87 5.98
CA HIS A 460 14.19 -4.88 4.60
C HIS A 460 14.38 -3.46 4.05
N MET A 461 13.39 -2.58 4.22
CA MET A 461 13.48 -1.17 3.85
C MET A 461 14.66 -0.48 4.56
N MET A 462 14.80 -0.68 5.87
CA MET A 462 15.89 -0.10 6.65
C MET A 462 17.27 -0.62 6.21
N MET A 463 17.41 -1.92 5.97
CA MET A 463 18.65 -2.50 5.45
C MET A 463 19.02 -1.92 4.09
N THR A 464 18.02 -1.69 3.24
CA THR A 464 18.21 -1.10 1.90
C THR A 464 18.58 0.38 2.00
N ALA A 465 17.92 1.14 2.87
CA ALA A 465 18.22 2.55 3.11
C ALA A 465 19.66 2.77 3.58
N LEU A 466 20.12 1.98 4.56
CA LEU A 466 21.51 2.02 5.06
C LEU A 466 22.51 1.75 3.94
N ALA A 467 22.33 0.67 3.18
CA ALA A 467 23.24 0.31 2.10
C ALA A 467 23.19 1.28 0.92
N CYS A 468 22.04 1.88 0.63
CA CYS A 468 21.93 2.96 -0.36
C CYS A 468 22.71 4.20 0.09
N ASN A 469 22.58 4.58 1.37
CA ASN A 469 23.34 5.68 1.95
C ASN A 469 24.86 5.43 1.90
N ASP A 470 25.30 4.23 2.27
CA ASP A 470 26.73 3.83 2.22
C ASP A 470 27.28 3.89 0.78
N ALA A 471 26.44 3.59 -0.22
CA ALA A 471 26.78 3.70 -1.63
C ALA A 471 26.60 5.11 -2.22
N GLY A 472 26.20 6.11 -1.42
CA GLY A 472 26.03 7.49 -1.85
C GLY A 472 24.76 7.77 -2.67
N LEU A 473 23.73 6.91 -2.55
CA LEU A 473 22.43 7.11 -3.20
C LEU A 473 21.52 7.93 -2.29
N CYS A 474 20.70 8.81 -2.90
CA CYS A 474 19.55 9.38 -2.21
C CYS A 474 18.48 8.28 -2.05
N PHE A 475 17.92 8.11 -0.85
CA PHE A 475 16.88 7.13 -0.58
C PHE A 475 15.68 7.77 0.11
N ALA A 476 14.49 7.49 -0.39
CA ALA A 476 13.23 7.70 0.29
C ALA A 476 12.35 6.46 0.13
N GLY A 477 11.31 6.32 0.93
CA GLY A 477 10.39 5.21 0.75
C GLY A 477 9.00 5.44 1.33
N VAL A 478 8.04 4.71 0.76
CA VAL A 478 6.66 4.56 1.24
C VAL A 478 6.46 3.09 1.54
N HIS A 479 6.95 2.65 2.70
CA HIS A 479 6.94 1.25 3.13
C HIS A 479 7.63 0.30 2.13
N ASP A 480 6.89 -0.30 1.20
CA ASP A 480 7.30 -1.27 0.18
C ASP A 480 7.52 -0.64 -1.21
N SER A 481 7.64 0.69 -1.25
CA SER A 481 7.95 1.49 -2.43
C SER A 481 9.23 2.27 -2.16
N PHE A 482 10.32 1.97 -2.89
CA PHE A 482 11.66 2.53 -2.67
C PHE A 482 12.02 3.53 -3.76
N TRP A 483 12.47 4.71 -3.36
CA TRP A 483 12.60 5.89 -4.23
C TRP A 483 14.04 6.39 -4.24
N THR A 484 14.54 6.71 -5.43
CA THR A 484 15.87 7.30 -5.63
C THR A 484 15.91 8.17 -6.90
N HIS A 485 17.05 8.78 -7.22
CA HIS A 485 17.22 9.51 -8.47
C HIS A 485 17.21 8.57 -9.68
N PRO A 486 16.81 9.04 -10.88
CA PRO A 486 16.75 8.17 -12.06
C PRO A 486 18.06 7.46 -12.38
N CYS A 487 19.20 8.13 -12.21
CA CYS A 487 20.53 7.57 -12.47
C CYS A 487 20.93 6.45 -11.51
N ASP A 488 20.29 6.36 -10.34
CA ASP A 488 20.68 5.48 -9.24
C ASP A 488 19.79 4.23 -9.15
N VAL A 489 18.72 4.15 -9.96
CA VAL A 489 17.70 3.08 -9.86
C VAL A 489 18.29 1.69 -10.03
N GLU A 490 19.20 1.47 -10.98
CA GLU A 490 19.84 0.15 -11.18
C GLU A 490 20.64 -0.28 -9.95
N LYS A 491 21.37 0.66 -9.34
CA LYS A 491 22.17 0.38 -8.16
C LYS A 491 21.29 0.15 -6.93
N MET A 492 20.23 0.94 -6.74
CA MET A 492 19.24 0.70 -5.69
C MET A 492 18.56 -0.66 -5.86
N ASN A 493 18.21 -1.04 -7.10
CA ASN A 493 17.62 -2.33 -7.42
C ASN A 493 18.54 -3.52 -7.14
N GLN A 494 19.85 -3.36 -7.36
CA GLN A 494 20.84 -4.35 -6.92
C GLN A 494 20.84 -4.46 -5.38
N ILE A 495 21.00 -3.34 -4.68
CA ILE A 495 21.10 -3.29 -3.22
C ILE A 495 19.86 -3.88 -2.56
N LEU A 496 18.66 -3.51 -3.01
CA LEU A 496 17.42 -3.99 -2.39
C LEU A 496 17.26 -5.51 -2.51
N ARG A 497 17.73 -6.13 -3.61
CA ARG A 497 17.69 -7.59 -3.79
C ARG A 497 18.71 -8.26 -2.89
N GLU A 498 19.94 -7.73 -2.85
CA GLU A 498 21.00 -8.21 -1.96
C GLU A 498 20.55 -8.18 -0.50
N LYS A 499 19.94 -7.08 -0.04
CA LYS A 499 19.43 -6.95 1.33
C LYS A 499 18.23 -7.81 1.64
N PHE A 500 17.37 -8.10 0.65
CA PHE A 500 16.30 -9.06 0.80
C PHE A 500 16.85 -10.49 1.00
N VAL A 501 17.82 -10.89 0.19
CA VAL A 501 18.49 -12.20 0.30
C VAL A 501 19.26 -12.31 1.62
N GLU A 502 19.99 -11.26 2.02
CA GLU A 502 20.68 -11.19 3.32
C GLU A 502 19.70 -11.39 4.49
N LEU A 503 18.57 -10.68 4.48
CA LEU A 503 17.53 -10.80 5.51
C LEU A 503 17.01 -12.24 5.63
N TYR A 504 16.70 -12.87 4.50
CA TYR A 504 16.07 -14.20 4.49
C TYR A 504 17.04 -15.39 4.50
N ASN A 505 18.35 -15.12 4.42
CA ASN A 505 19.38 -16.08 4.80
C ASN A 505 19.54 -16.22 6.33
N MET A 506 19.01 -15.27 7.11
CA MET A 506 18.87 -15.45 8.55
C MET A 506 17.76 -16.48 8.85
N PRO A 507 17.90 -17.32 9.89
CA PRO A 507 16.89 -18.29 10.27
C PRO A 507 15.74 -17.60 11.05
N ILE A 508 14.95 -16.77 10.36
CA ILE A 508 14.00 -15.84 10.97
C ILE A 508 12.94 -16.53 11.84
N LEU A 509 12.38 -17.65 11.38
CA LEU A 509 11.32 -18.35 12.13
C LEU A 509 11.90 -19.09 13.34
N GLU A 510 13.10 -19.64 13.20
CA GLU A 510 13.86 -20.25 14.28
C GLU A 510 14.20 -19.22 15.37
N ASN A 511 14.78 -18.08 14.98
CA ASN A 511 15.11 -16.99 15.90
C ASN A 511 13.85 -16.48 16.63
N LEU A 512 12.71 -16.43 15.94
CA LEU A 512 11.43 -16.07 16.56
C LEU A 512 10.99 -17.10 17.60
N LEU A 513 11.07 -18.39 17.27
CA LEU A 513 10.69 -19.48 18.17
C LEU A 513 11.60 -19.52 19.42
N GLU A 514 12.92 -19.42 19.23
CA GLU A 514 13.91 -19.32 20.31
C GLU A 514 13.65 -18.08 21.18
N GLY A 515 13.35 -16.94 20.54
CA GLY A 515 12.95 -15.71 21.21
C GLY A 515 11.71 -15.92 22.09
N PHE A 516 10.69 -16.63 21.60
CA PHE A 516 9.51 -16.96 22.38
C PHE A 516 9.79 -17.93 23.53
N GLN A 517 10.61 -18.96 23.33
CA GLN A 517 10.98 -19.91 24.37
C GLN A 517 11.76 -19.24 25.50
N THR A 518 12.70 -18.36 25.16
CA THR A 518 13.46 -17.56 26.12
C THR A 518 12.55 -16.60 26.89
N THR A 519 11.63 -15.96 26.17
CA THR A 519 10.75 -14.91 26.70
C THR A 519 9.59 -15.48 27.55
N TYR A 520 9.18 -16.72 27.26
CA TYR A 520 8.06 -17.43 27.86
C TYR A 520 8.42 -18.90 28.18
N PRO A 521 9.35 -19.15 29.12
CA PRO A 521 9.91 -20.49 29.35
C PRO A 521 8.90 -21.53 29.85
N GLY A 522 7.76 -21.10 30.39
CA GLY A 522 6.67 -21.99 30.84
C GLY A 522 5.67 -22.38 29.74
N LEU A 523 5.85 -21.92 28.50
CA LEU A 523 4.92 -22.15 27.40
C LEU A 523 5.46 -23.17 26.40
N ALA A 524 4.59 -24.07 25.94
CA ALA A 524 4.88 -25.01 24.86
C ALA A 524 4.40 -24.45 23.51
N PHE A 525 5.32 -24.31 22.56
CA PHE A 525 5.05 -23.77 21.23
C PHE A 525 4.93 -24.88 20.18
N PRO A 526 4.07 -24.71 19.15
CA PRO A 526 4.00 -25.66 18.05
C PRO A 526 5.32 -25.69 17.25
N PRO A 527 5.69 -26.86 16.68
CA PRO A 527 6.89 -26.97 15.86
C PRO A 527 6.81 -26.07 14.62
N LEU A 528 7.97 -25.70 14.07
CA LEU A 528 8.06 -24.88 12.86
C LEU A 528 7.30 -25.54 11.69
N PRO A 529 6.62 -24.75 10.84
CA PRO A 529 5.98 -25.27 9.65
C PRO A 529 7.03 -25.81 8.67
N LYS A 530 6.65 -26.81 7.87
CA LYS A 530 7.50 -27.28 6.76
C LYS A 530 7.70 -26.13 5.77
N ARG A 531 8.92 -26.03 5.23
CA ARG A 531 9.32 -25.09 4.19
C ARG A 531 9.69 -25.87 2.93
N GLY A 532 9.62 -25.21 1.78
CA GLY A 532 10.14 -25.73 0.53
C GLY A 532 11.66 -25.55 0.42
N ASP A 533 12.17 -25.61 -0.80
CA ASP A 533 13.57 -25.59 -1.17
C ASP A 533 13.93 -24.44 -2.14
N PHE A 534 13.08 -23.41 -2.23
CA PHE A 534 13.33 -22.25 -3.08
C PHE A 534 14.68 -21.60 -2.74
N ASP A 535 15.53 -21.52 -3.76
CA ASP A 535 16.80 -20.83 -3.69
C ASP A 535 16.60 -19.31 -3.73
N LEU A 536 16.85 -18.64 -2.60
CA LEU A 536 16.75 -17.19 -2.50
C LEU A 536 17.73 -16.45 -3.40
N GLN A 537 18.84 -17.07 -3.83
CA GLN A 537 19.80 -16.40 -4.73
C GLN A 537 19.13 -15.99 -6.05
N LYS A 538 18.07 -16.71 -6.48
CA LYS A 538 17.27 -16.35 -7.66
C LYS A 538 16.62 -14.96 -7.57
N VAL A 539 16.46 -14.39 -6.38
CA VAL A 539 15.91 -13.03 -6.20
C VAL A 539 16.87 -11.99 -6.77
N LEU A 540 18.19 -12.22 -6.73
CA LEU A 540 19.21 -11.29 -7.23
C LEU A 540 19.03 -11.00 -8.73
N ASP A 541 18.60 -12.00 -9.49
CA ASP A 541 18.38 -11.92 -10.92
C ASP A 541 16.95 -11.52 -11.30
N SER A 542 16.06 -11.25 -10.34
CA SER A 542 14.64 -10.98 -10.62
C SER A 542 14.38 -9.50 -10.95
N PRO A 543 14.19 -9.12 -12.23
CA PRO A 543 14.01 -7.73 -12.62
C PRO A 543 12.71 -7.12 -12.09
N TYR A 544 11.68 -7.95 -11.86
CA TYR A 544 10.34 -7.50 -11.47
C TYR A 544 10.00 -7.72 -9.98
N PHE A 545 11.00 -8.08 -9.16
CA PHE A 545 10.81 -8.20 -7.71
C PHE A 545 10.27 -6.89 -7.11
N PHE A 546 10.95 -5.78 -7.42
CA PHE A 546 10.49 -4.40 -7.26
C PHE A 546 10.58 -3.75 -8.65
N ASN A 547 9.51 -3.10 -9.15
CA ASN A 547 9.48 -2.59 -10.54
C ASN A 547 8.48 -1.48 -10.82
#